data_AF-A0A699W9J6-F1
#
_entry.id   AF-A0A699W9J6-F1
#
_cell.length_a   1.000
_cell.length_b   1.000
_cell.length_c   1.000
_cell.angle_alpha   90.00
_cell.angle_beta   90.00
_cell.angle_gamma   90.00
#
_symmetry.space_group_name_H-M   'P 1'
#
loop_
_entity.id
_entity.type
_entity.pdbx_description
1 polymer ?
#
loop_
_entity_poly.entity_id
_entity_poly.type
_entity_poly.pdbx_seq_one_letter_code
_entity_poly.pdbx_strand_id
1 'polypeptide(L)'
;TIATITTSGDAPIPPTTIPSIILENFPTFKSAFRFDERLRSLETTFFEYRQTNSFVYVVSAIPGIVHQYMTQQMTEAVREAVQIQTDRLQDSLQRENDEFLCNIDENMKKIIKGKVKSQVKEQVSRILPQI
;
A
#
# COMPACT_ATOMS: atom_id res chain seq x y z
N THR A 1 25.74 38.62 -28.08
CA THR A 1 26.75 38.63 -27.00
C THR A 1 27.55 37.34 -27.09
N ILE A 2 28.84 37.42 -27.45
CA ILE A 2 29.73 36.24 -27.53
C ILE A 2 30.44 36.12 -26.18
N ALA A 3 30.40 34.94 -25.56
CA ALA A 3 31.01 34.68 -24.26
C ALA A 3 32.45 34.19 -24.44
N THR A 4 33.40 34.85 -23.77
CA THR A 4 34.82 34.48 -23.71
C THR A 4 34.99 33.39 -22.64
N ILE A 5 35.55 32.23 -23.01
CA ILE A 5 35.85 31.13 -22.09
C ILE A 5 37.31 31.26 -21.66
N THR A 6 37.56 31.44 -20.37
CA THR A 6 38.89 31.56 -19.79
C THR A 6 39.39 30.18 -19.36
N THR A 7 40.37 29.62 -20.08
CA THR A 7 41.08 28.39 -19.67
C THR A 7 42.20 28.76 -18.71
N SER A 8 42.23 28.15 -17.53
CA SER A 8 43.21 28.38 -16.47
C SER A 8 44.37 27.37 -16.58
N GLY A 9 45.59 27.88 -16.76
CA GLY A 9 46.85 27.15 -16.51
C GLY A 9 47.69 26.77 -17.72
N ASP A 10 48.32 27.74 -18.40
CA ASP A 10 49.76 27.80 -18.74
C ASP A 10 50.01 29.16 -19.46
N ALA A 11 51.29 29.54 -19.68
CA ALA A 11 51.76 30.84 -20.21
C ALA A 11 50.83 31.59 -21.22
N PRO A 12 50.80 32.94 -21.22
CA PRO A 12 49.88 33.70 -22.06
C PRO A 12 50.10 33.38 -23.54
N ILE A 13 49.18 32.60 -24.12
CA ILE A 13 49.20 32.26 -25.54
C ILE A 13 48.82 33.54 -26.30
N PRO A 14 49.62 34.02 -27.26
CA PRO A 14 49.25 35.19 -28.06
C PRO A 14 47.87 34.94 -28.70
N PRO A 15 47.01 35.96 -28.81
CA PRO A 15 45.70 35.81 -29.42
C PRO A 15 45.89 35.23 -30.82
N THR A 16 45.49 33.96 -30.97
CA THR A 16 45.57 33.29 -32.25
C THR A 16 44.43 33.83 -33.08
N THR A 17 44.70 34.84 -33.91
CA THR A 17 43.76 35.35 -34.89
C THR A 17 43.41 34.20 -35.81
N ILE A 18 42.21 33.63 -35.66
CA ILE A 18 41.68 32.65 -36.61
C ILE A 18 41.68 33.36 -37.97
N PRO A 19 42.49 32.90 -38.95
CA PRO A 19 42.54 33.54 -40.26
C PRO A 19 41.13 33.60 -40.84
N SER A 20 40.72 34.75 -41.37
CA SER A 20 39.38 34.97 -41.94
C SER A 20 38.98 33.91 -42.96
N ILE A 21 39.97 33.31 -43.62
CA ILE A 21 39.87 32.19 -44.56
C ILE A 21 39.18 30.96 -43.92
N ILE A 22 39.38 30.70 -42.63
CA ILE A 22 38.73 29.59 -41.91
C ILE A 22 37.25 29.91 -41.64
N LEU A 23 36.92 31.17 -41.33
CA LEU A 23 35.55 31.63 -41.15
C LEU A 23 34.79 31.70 -42.50
N GLU A 24 35.46 32.12 -43.57
CA GLU A 24 34.91 32.13 -44.93
C GLU A 24 34.66 30.73 -45.48
N ASN A 25 35.49 29.74 -45.10
CA ASN A 25 35.28 28.33 -45.47
C ASN A 25 34.31 27.60 -44.53
N PHE A 26 33.80 28.24 -43.48
CA PHE A 26 32.91 27.61 -42.50
C PHE A 26 31.58 27.11 -43.12
N PRO A 27 30.92 27.84 -44.05
CA PRO A 27 29.77 27.32 -44.77
C PRO A 27 30.12 26.08 -45.63
N THR A 28 31.28 26.11 -46.30
CA THR A 28 31.80 24.99 -47.10
C THR A 28 32.13 23.78 -46.23
N PHE A 29 32.70 24.02 -45.05
CA PHE A 29 32.99 23.00 -44.04
C PHE A 29 31.70 22.37 -43.51
N LYS A 30 30.72 23.18 -43.09
CA LYS A 30 29.41 22.71 -42.61
C LYS A 30 28.71 21.84 -43.65
N SER A 31 28.81 22.23 -44.92
CA SER A 31 28.26 21.50 -46.07
C SER A 31 29.04 20.21 -46.39
N ALA A 32 30.37 20.25 -46.42
CA ALA A 32 31.24 19.09 -46.69
C ALA A 32 31.05 17.96 -45.66
N PHE A 33 30.76 18.31 -44.41
CA PHE A 33 30.43 17.36 -43.35
C PHE A 33 28.93 17.02 -43.24
N ARG A 34 28.09 17.58 -44.12
CA ARG A 34 26.62 17.41 -44.12
C ARG A 34 26.05 17.61 -42.71
N PHE A 35 26.56 18.61 -42.00
CA PHE A 35 26.32 18.78 -40.56
C PHE A 35 24.82 18.90 -40.27
N ASP A 36 24.09 19.62 -41.13
CA ASP A 36 22.64 19.80 -41.00
C ASP A 36 21.85 18.49 -41.18
N GLU A 37 22.28 17.59 -42.07
CA GLU A 37 21.65 16.27 -42.24
C GLU A 37 21.94 15.36 -41.04
N ARG A 38 23.18 15.38 -40.54
CA ARG A 38 23.58 14.59 -39.37
C ARG A 38 22.89 15.05 -38.09
N LEU A 39 22.78 16.36 -37.89
CA LEU A 39 22.07 16.94 -36.76
C LEU A 39 20.60 16.54 -36.80
N ARG A 40 19.94 16.65 -37.96
CA ARG A 40 18.55 16.24 -38.15
C ARG A 40 18.34 14.75 -37.86
N SER A 41 19.22 13.89 -38.36
CA SER A 41 19.15 12.44 -38.09
C SER A 41 19.32 12.10 -36.61
N LEU A 42 20.22 12.81 -35.93
CA LEU A 42 20.43 12.66 -34.49
C LEU A 42 19.18 13.10 -33.70
N GLU A 43 18.59 14.24 -34.05
CA GLU A 43 17.34 14.73 -33.46
C GLU A 43 16.19 13.73 -33.65
N THR A 44 16.02 13.16 -34.85
CA THR A 44 15.02 12.12 -35.13
C THR A 44 15.24 10.88 -34.27
N THR A 45 16.50 10.43 -34.15
CA THR A 45 16.83 9.23 -33.36
C THR A 45 16.54 9.43 -31.87
N PHE A 46 16.87 10.61 -31.32
CA PHE A 46 16.53 10.96 -29.94
C PHE A 46 15.01 11.08 -29.73
N PHE A 47 14.29 11.61 -30.71
CA PHE A 47 12.84 11.71 -30.67
C PHE A 47 12.18 10.31 -30.65
N GLU A 48 12.57 9.43 -31.56
CA GLU A 48 12.10 8.04 -31.58
C GLU A 48 12.42 7.31 -30.28
N TYR A 49 13.67 7.42 -29.79
CA TYR A 49 14.07 6.84 -28.52
C TYR A 49 13.19 7.34 -27.35
N ARG A 50 12.89 8.64 -27.29
CA ARG A 50 12.01 9.23 -26.26
C ARG A 50 10.57 8.72 -26.38
N GLN A 51 10.08 8.50 -27.60
CA GLN A 51 8.73 8.00 -27.87
C GLN A 51 8.59 6.49 -27.58
N THR A 52 9.65 5.69 -27.80
CA THR A 52 9.65 4.24 -27.53
C THR A 52 10.14 3.89 -26.13
N ASN A 53 10.50 4.87 -25.31
CA ASN A 53 11.06 4.61 -23.99
C ASN A 53 9.99 4.07 -23.04
N SER A 54 9.86 2.75 -22.98
CA SER A 54 8.94 2.04 -22.06
C SER A 54 9.19 2.42 -20.60
N PHE A 55 10.36 2.96 -20.27
CA PHE A 55 10.67 3.50 -18.96
C PHE A 55 9.71 4.61 -18.53
N VAL A 56 9.27 5.49 -19.44
CA VAL A 56 8.31 6.57 -19.10
C VAL A 56 6.96 5.97 -18.70
N TYR A 57 6.52 4.91 -19.38
CA TYR A 57 5.29 4.19 -19.06
C TYR A 57 5.40 3.39 -17.75
N VAL A 58 6.53 2.70 -17.53
CA VAL A 58 6.77 1.94 -16.30
C VAL A 58 6.83 2.90 -15.10
N VAL A 59 7.57 4.01 -15.21
CA VAL A 59 7.68 5.00 -14.14
C VAL A 59 6.34 5.69 -13.87
N SER A 60 5.54 5.98 -14.91
CA SER A 60 4.22 6.57 -14.73
C SER A 60 3.19 5.62 -14.12
N ALA A 61 3.39 4.30 -14.22
CA ALA A 61 2.53 3.30 -13.59
C ALA A 61 2.82 3.08 -12.10
N ILE A 62 4.01 3.43 -11.60
CA ILE A 62 4.42 3.21 -10.19
C ILE A 62 3.42 3.79 -9.18
N PRO A 63 2.93 5.04 -9.31
CA PRO A 63 1.95 5.59 -8.37
C PRO A 63 0.66 4.75 -8.29
N GLY A 64 0.19 4.24 -9.44
CA GLY A 64 -1.00 3.38 -9.49
C GLY A 64 -0.79 2.04 -8.79
N ILE A 65 0.37 1.42 -9.00
CA ILE A 65 0.75 0.16 -8.35
C ILE A 65 0.86 0.35 -6.83
N VAL A 66 1.53 1.40 -6.38
CA VAL A 66 1.66 1.72 -4.95
C VAL A 66 0.29 1.99 -4.34
N HIS A 67 -0.55 2.78 -5.00
CA HIS A 67 -1.91 3.03 -4.53
C HIS A 67 -2.71 1.74 -4.37
N GLN A 68 -2.72 0.87 -5.39
CA GLN A 68 -3.41 -0.42 -5.34
C GLN A 68 -2.90 -1.30 -4.21
N TYR A 69 -1.58 -1.38 -4.04
CA TYR A 69 -0.96 -2.14 -2.94
C TYR A 69 -1.40 -1.60 -1.58
N MET A 70 -1.35 -0.29 -1.38
CA MET A 70 -1.73 0.33 -0.10
C MET A 70 -3.22 0.12 0.22
N THR A 71 -4.10 0.25 -0.79
CA THR A 71 -5.53 -0.07 -0.62
C THR A 71 -5.73 -1.52 -0.22
N GLN A 72 -5.08 -2.47 -0.93
CA GLN A 72 -5.19 -3.89 -0.62
C GLN A 72 -4.72 -4.21 0.79
N GLN A 73 -3.53 -3.73 1.19
CA GLN A 73 -2.99 -3.95 2.53
C GLN A 73 -3.92 -3.37 3.61
N MET A 74 -4.49 -2.19 3.39
CA MET A 74 -5.43 -1.59 4.33
C MET A 74 -6.72 -2.40 4.42
N THR A 75 -7.28 -2.84 3.28
CA THR A 75 -8.50 -3.66 3.26
C THR A 75 -8.30 -4.99 3.99
N GLU A 76 -7.18 -5.68 3.76
CA GLU A 76 -6.87 -6.95 4.43
C GLU A 76 -6.66 -6.75 5.93
N ALA A 77 -5.92 -5.70 6.34
CA ALA A 77 -5.72 -5.37 7.75
C ALA A 77 -7.03 -5.05 8.47
N VAL A 78 -7.93 -4.29 7.83
CA VAL A 78 -9.27 -4.01 8.37
C VAL A 78 -10.09 -5.29 8.49
N ARG A 79 -10.07 -6.15 7.46
CA ARG A 79 -10.80 -7.42 7.48
C ARG A 79 -10.32 -8.33 8.62
N GLU A 80 -9.00 -8.46 8.81
CA GLU A 80 -8.43 -9.24 9.92
C GLU A 80 -8.83 -8.67 11.28
N ALA A 81 -8.75 -7.35 11.46
CA ALA A 81 -9.13 -6.70 12.70
C ALA A 81 -10.63 -6.88 13.02
N VAL A 82 -11.50 -6.83 12.01
CA VAL A 82 -12.93 -7.10 12.14
C VAL A 82 -13.17 -8.55 12.53
N GLN A 83 -12.52 -9.51 11.86
CA GLN A 83 -12.68 -10.94 12.16
C GLN A 83 -12.29 -11.26 13.61
N ILE A 84 -11.15 -10.76 14.08
CA ILE A 84 -10.70 -10.97 15.46
C ILE A 84 -11.72 -10.43 16.47
N GLN A 85 -12.31 -9.26 16.21
CA GLN A 85 -13.33 -8.70 17.09
C GLN A 85 -14.62 -9.53 17.07
N THR A 86 -15.04 -10.00 15.89
CA THR A 86 -16.21 -10.87 15.74
C THR A 86 -16.02 -12.18 16.51
N ASP A 87 -14.87 -12.85 16.36
CA ASP A 87 -14.58 -14.11 17.05
C ASP A 87 -14.59 -13.92 18.58
N ARG A 88 -13.95 -12.85 19.07
CA ARG A 88 -13.96 -12.53 20.51
C ARG A 88 -15.35 -12.23 21.05
N LEU A 89 -16.19 -11.54 20.27
CA LEU A 89 -17.57 -11.26 20.65
C LEU A 89 -18.39 -12.55 20.70
N GLN A 90 -18.22 -13.43 19.72
CA GLN A 90 -18.90 -14.72 19.67
C GLN A 90 -18.52 -15.59 20.87
N ASP A 91 -17.24 -15.70 21.21
CA ASP A 91 -16.77 -16.44 22.38
C ASP A 91 -17.32 -15.87 23.69
N SER A 92 -17.40 -14.54 23.80
CA SER A 92 -17.96 -13.87 24.97
C SER A 92 -19.45 -14.17 25.13
N LEU A 93 -20.23 -14.05 24.06
CA LEU A 93 -21.66 -14.32 24.07
C LEU A 93 -21.94 -15.80 24.33
N GLN A 94 -21.13 -16.71 23.77
CA GLN A 94 -21.26 -18.13 24.03
C GLN A 94 -21.05 -18.43 25.51
N ARG A 95 -19.99 -17.88 26.12
CA ARG A 95 -19.71 -18.06 27.54
C ARG A 95 -20.82 -17.52 28.44
N GLU A 96 -21.33 -16.32 28.14
CA GLU A 96 -22.42 -15.70 28.89
C GLU A 96 -23.70 -16.56 28.82
N ASN A 97 -24.01 -17.09 27.64
CA ASN A 97 -25.14 -18.00 27.47
C ASN A 97 -24.95 -19.30 28.28
N ASP A 98 -23.77 -19.90 28.24
CA ASP A 98 -23.48 -21.13 28.98
C ASP A 98 -23.60 -20.91 30.51
N GLU A 99 -23.10 -19.77 31.01
CA GLU A 99 -23.26 -19.37 32.41
C GLU A 99 -24.73 -19.15 32.79
N PHE A 100 -25.49 -18.48 31.93
CA PHE A 100 -26.92 -18.26 32.12
C PHE A 100 -27.69 -19.59 32.20
N LEU A 101 -27.39 -20.54 31.29
CA LEU A 101 -28.00 -21.87 31.29
C LEU A 101 -27.64 -22.66 32.56
N CYS A 102 -26.39 -22.60 33.02
CA CYS A 102 -25.98 -23.25 34.28
C CYS A 102 -26.72 -22.65 35.49
N ASN A 103 -26.90 -21.32 35.52
CA ASN A 103 -27.65 -20.64 36.57
C ASN A 103 -29.13 -21.06 36.57
N ILE A 104 -29.75 -21.21 35.39
CA ILE A 104 -31.11 -21.73 35.28
C ILE A 104 -31.20 -23.15 35.81
N ASP A 105 -30.29 -24.05 35.40
CA ASP A 105 -30.28 -25.44 35.84
C ASP A 105 -30.22 -25.56 37.38
N GLU A 106 -29.27 -24.87 37.99
CA GLU A 106 -29.11 -24.89 39.45
C GLU A 106 -30.32 -24.27 40.18
N ASN A 107 -30.94 -23.24 39.62
CA ASN A 107 -32.17 -22.68 40.18
C ASN A 107 -33.36 -23.63 40.07
N MET A 108 -33.55 -24.28 38.91
CA MET A 108 -34.61 -25.28 38.73
C MET A 108 -34.46 -26.44 39.70
N LYS A 109 -33.24 -26.95 39.88
CA LYS A 109 -32.92 -28.00 40.84
C LYS A 109 -33.26 -27.60 42.27
N LYS A 110 -32.95 -26.38 42.69
CA LYS A 110 -33.33 -25.84 44.01
C LYS A 110 -34.85 -25.78 44.18
N ILE A 111 -35.57 -25.28 43.18
CA ILE A 111 -37.04 -25.19 43.19
C ILE A 111 -37.68 -26.57 43.29
N ILE A 112 -37.27 -27.51 42.44
CA ILE A 112 -37.77 -28.89 42.44
C ILE A 112 -37.50 -29.56 43.78
N LYS A 113 -36.27 -29.47 44.29
CA LYS A 113 -35.91 -30.03 45.60
C LYS A 113 -36.76 -29.46 46.72
N GLY A 114 -37.00 -28.14 46.73
CA GLY A 114 -37.86 -27.48 47.70
C GLY A 114 -39.30 -27.98 47.65
N LYS A 115 -39.87 -28.07 46.44
CA LYS A 115 -41.24 -28.56 46.21
C LYS A 115 -41.40 -30.02 46.58
N VAL A 116 -40.46 -30.89 46.21
CA VAL A 116 -40.48 -32.31 46.59
C VAL A 116 -40.40 -32.46 48.10
N LYS A 117 -39.51 -31.72 48.77
CA LYS A 117 -39.38 -31.77 50.24
C LYS A 117 -40.68 -31.34 50.95
N SER A 118 -41.33 -30.28 50.49
CA SER A 118 -42.59 -29.82 51.10
C SER A 118 -43.73 -30.82 50.87
N GLN A 119 -43.88 -31.35 49.65
CA GLN A 119 -44.89 -32.35 49.33
C GLN A 119 -44.68 -33.66 50.10
N VAL A 120 -43.44 -34.16 50.20
CA VAL A 120 -43.11 -35.36 50.99
C VAL A 120 -43.46 -35.15 52.46
N LYS A 121 -43.09 -34.01 53.04
CA LYS A 121 -43.43 -33.69 54.44
C LYS A 121 -44.94 -33.70 54.66
N GLU A 122 -45.70 -33.08 53.77
CA GLU A 122 -47.16 -33.02 53.87
C GLU A 122 -47.80 -34.40 53.74
N GLN A 123 -47.33 -35.23 52.80
CA GLN A 123 -47.82 -36.61 52.66
C GLN A 123 -47.50 -37.47 53.88
N VAL A 124 -46.27 -37.39 54.40
CA VAL A 124 -45.87 -38.11 55.62
C VAL A 124 -46.75 -37.72 56.81
N SER A 125 -47.04 -36.42 56.98
CA SER A 125 -47.96 -35.95 58.02
C SER A 125 -49.41 -36.44 57.85
N ARG A 126 -49.86 -36.73 56.63
CA ARG A 126 -51.20 -37.30 56.38
C ARG A 126 -51.27 -38.81 56.65
N ILE A 127 -50.16 -39.53 56.53
CA ILE A 127 -50.11 -41.00 56.66
C ILE A 127 -49.84 -41.45 58.10
N LEU A 128 -49.04 -40.69 58.85
CA LEU A 128 -48.75 -41.02 60.25
C LEU A 128 -50.00 -40.83 61.13
N PRO A 129 -50.38 -41.82 61.95
CA PRO A 129 -51.46 -41.64 62.93
C PRO A 129 -51.11 -40.52 63.90
N GLN A 130 -52.05 -39.62 64.20
CA GLN A 130 -51.92 -38.72 65.35
C GLN A 130 -52.03 -39.58 66.61
N ILE A 131 -50.89 -39.87 67.24
CA ILE A 131 -50.77 -40.56 68.55
C ILE A 131 -50.35 -39.52 69.57
#